data_AF-A0A974GYD4-F1
#
_entry.id   AF-A0A974GYD4-F1
#
_cell.length_a   1.000
_cell.length_b   1.000
_cell.length_c   1.000
_cell.angle_alpha   90.00
_cell.angle_beta   90.00
_cell.angle_gamma   90.00
#
_symmetry.space_group_name_H-M   'P 1'
#
loop_
_entity.id
_entity.type
_entity.pdbx_description
1 polymer ?
#
loop_
_entity_poly.entity_id
_entity_poly.type
_entity_poly.pdbx_seq_one_letter_code
_entity_poly.pdbx_strand_id
1 'polypeptide(L)' 'AINEVVTREYTINIHKRIHGVGFKKRAPRALKEIRKFAMKEMGTPDVRIDTRLNKAVWAKGIRNVPYRIRVRLSRK' A
#
# COMPACT_ATOMS: atom_id res chain seq x y z
N ALA A 1 -1.71 2.07 -27.00
CA ALA A 1 -1.61 2.89 -25.78
C ALA A 1 -1.55 2.09 -24.46
N ILE A 2 -1.55 0.74 -24.45
CA ILE A 2 -1.72 -0.08 -23.23
C ILE A 2 -0.38 -0.60 -22.63
N ASN A 3 0.73 -0.46 -23.35
CA ASN A 3 2.05 -1.02 -22.99
C ASN A 3 3.09 0.04 -22.57
N GLU A 4 2.67 1.26 -22.22
CA GLU A 4 3.62 2.25 -21.69
C GLU A 4 3.96 1.95 -20.22
N VAL A 5 5.24 2.10 -19.90
CA VAL A 5 5.74 2.08 -18.52
C VAL A 5 5.18 3.30 -17.80
N VAL A 6 4.08 3.10 -17.09
CA VAL A 6 3.43 4.16 -16.32
C VAL A 6 4.02 4.18 -14.93
N THR A 7 4.69 5.29 -14.58
CA THR A 7 5.07 5.59 -13.19
C THR A 7 4.20 6.70 -12.64
N ARG A 8 3.54 6.45 -11.50
CA ARG A 8 2.70 7.43 -10.81
C ARG A 8 3.05 7.49 -9.34
N GLU A 9 3.05 8.68 -8.77
CA GLU A 9 3.12 8.86 -7.32
C GLU A 9 1.72 9.06 -6.74
N TYR A 10 1.41 8.30 -5.70
CA TYR A 10 0.15 8.39 -4.99
C TYR A 10 0.37 8.54 -3.50
N THR A 11 -0.52 9.30 -2.84
CA THR A 11 -0.63 9.28 -1.38
C THR A 11 -1.78 8.38 -0.98
N ILE A 12 -1.49 7.25 -0.33
CA ILE A 12 -2.52 6.32 0.16
C ILE A 12 -2.91 6.74 1.57
N ASN A 13 -4.20 7.03 1.77
CA ASN A 13 -4.79 7.16 3.11
C ASN A 13 -5.05 5.76 3.69
N ILE A 14 -4.16 5.31 4.56
CA ILE A 14 -4.26 4.02 5.26
C ILE A 14 -5.24 4.13 6.43
N HIS A 15 -5.30 5.27 7.12
CA HIS A 15 -6.15 5.45 8.31
C HIS A 15 -7.62 5.10 8.03
N LYS A 16 -8.16 5.59 6.91
CA LYS A 16 -9.54 5.27 6.49
C LYS A 16 -9.75 3.77 6.21
N ARG A 17 -8.71 3.06 5.76
CA ARG A 17 -8.77 1.65 5.34
C ARG A 17 -8.57 0.66 6.48
N ILE A 18 -7.95 1.09 7.58
CA ILE A 18 -7.74 0.28 8.79
C ILE A 18 -8.70 0.63 9.93
N HIS A 19 -9.68 1.50 9.66
CA HIS A 19 -10.70 1.86 10.62
C HIS A 19 -11.52 0.63 11.05
N GLY A 20 -11.80 0.49 12.34
CA GLY A 20 -12.51 -0.68 12.89
C GLY A 20 -11.70 -1.99 12.95
N VAL A 21 -10.44 -1.99 12.50
CA VAL A 21 -9.58 -3.19 12.56
C VAL A 21 -8.91 -3.32 13.92
N GLY A 22 -8.98 -4.52 14.51
CA GLY A 22 -8.31 -4.85 15.76
C GLY A 22 -6.81 -4.57 15.72
N PHE A 23 -6.24 -4.08 16.82
CA PHE A 23 -4.89 -3.53 16.86
C PHE A 23 -3.80 -4.49 16.36
N LYS A 24 -3.89 -5.78 16.72
CA LYS A 24 -2.94 -6.82 16.28
C LYS A 24 -3.06 -7.17 14.79
N LYS A 25 -4.03 -6.63 14.05
CA LYS A 25 -4.25 -6.92 12.63
C LYS A 25 -4.02 -5.70 11.73
N ARG A 26 -3.66 -4.53 12.28
CA ARG A 26 -3.57 -3.26 11.52
C ARG A 26 -2.45 -3.26 10.48
N ALA A 27 -1.20 -3.53 10.85
CA ALA A 27 -0.09 -3.55 9.88
C ALA A 27 -0.26 -4.62 8.78
N PRO A 28 -0.63 -5.87 9.09
CA PRO A 28 -0.95 -6.86 8.04
C PRO A 28 -2.10 -6.43 7.13
N ARG A 29 -3.14 -5.79 7.70
CA ARG A 29 -4.27 -5.28 6.91
C ARG A 29 -3.86 -4.11 6.02
N ALA A 30 -3.04 -3.20 6.50
CA ALA A 30 -2.53 -2.06 5.72
C ALA A 30 -1.79 -2.53 4.45
N LEU A 31 -0.94 -3.55 4.55
CA LEU A 31 -0.27 -4.14 3.38
C LEU A 31 -1.25 -4.71 2.37
N LYS A 32 -2.27 -5.45 2.83
CA LYS A 32 -3.33 -5.98 1.95
C LYS A 32 -4.10 -4.85 1.25
N GLU A 33 -4.37 -3.77 1.95
CA GLU A 33 -5.07 -2.60 1.42
C GLU A 33 -4.21 -1.80 0.43
N ILE A 34 -2.89 -1.70 0.65
CA ILE A 34 -1.95 -1.11 -0.31
C ILE A 34 -1.90 -1.96 -1.58
N ARG A 35 -1.83 -3.30 -1.45
CA ARG A 35 -1.88 -4.22 -2.60
C ARG A 35 -3.17 -4.06 -3.39
N LYS A 36 -4.31 -4.00 -2.69
CA LYS A 36 -5.64 -3.78 -3.31
C LYS A 36 -5.72 -2.44 -4.02
N PHE A 37 -5.13 -1.38 -3.46
CA PHE A 37 -5.06 -0.08 -4.12
C PHE A 37 -4.25 -0.14 -5.41
N ALA A 38 -3.06 -0.73 -5.37
CA ALA A 38 -2.20 -0.89 -6.54
C ALA A 38 -2.88 -1.69 -7.66
N MET A 39 -3.53 -2.80 -7.31
CA MET A 39 -4.29 -3.63 -8.25
C MET A 39 -5.42 -2.85 -8.93
N LYS A 40 -6.14 -1.99 -8.19
CA LYS A 40 -7.22 -1.17 -8.73
C LYS A 40 -6.70 -0.06 -9.66
N GLU A 41 -5.65 0.66 -9.27
CA GLU A 41 -5.13 1.80 -10.04
C GLU A 41 -4.34 1.37 -11.27
N MET A 42 -3.61 0.26 -11.19
CA MET A 42 -2.73 -0.21 -12.28
C MET A 42 -3.39 -1.28 -13.15
N GLY A 43 -4.49 -1.90 -12.69
CA GLY A 43 -5.23 -2.94 -13.42
C GLY A 43 -4.49 -4.27 -13.55
N THR A 44 -3.40 -4.49 -12.79
CA THR A 44 -2.59 -5.71 -12.86
C THR A 44 -2.88 -6.65 -11.68
N PRO A 45 -3.02 -7.96 -11.90
CA PRO A 45 -3.26 -8.93 -10.82
C PRO A 45 -2.00 -9.21 -9.99
N ASP A 46 -0.82 -9.20 -10.60
CA ASP A 46 0.46 -9.30 -9.87
C ASP A 46 0.90 -7.91 -9.39
N VAL A 47 1.20 -7.82 -8.10
CA VAL A 47 1.64 -6.58 -7.42
C VAL A 47 2.72 -6.96 -6.44
N ARG A 48 3.94 -6.47 -6.72
CA ARG A 48 5.11 -6.67 -5.88
C ARG A 48 5.33 -5.45 -4.99
N ILE A 49 5.40 -5.68 -3.68
CA ILE A 49 5.65 -4.64 -2.68
C ILE A 49 7.14 -4.62 -2.37
N ASP A 50 7.76 -3.45 -2.47
CA ASP A 50 9.16 -3.28 -2.11
C ASP A 50 9.40 -3.45 -0.60
N THR A 51 10.57 -3.97 -0.24
CA THR A 51 10.93 -4.19 1.17
C THR A 51 11.00 -2.90 1.98
N ARG A 52 11.36 -1.76 1.37
CA ARG A 52 11.40 -0.45 2.05
C ARG A 52 9.99 0.02 2.42
N LEU A 53 9.02 -0.20 1.53
CA LEU A 53 7.62 0.10 1.81
C LEU A 53 7.10 -0.78 2.95
N ASN A 54 7.45 -2.07 2.96
CA ASN A 54 7.10 -2.96 4.07
C ASN A 54 7.70 -2.48 5.39
N LYS A 55 9.00 -2.16 5.43
CA LYS A 55 9.67 -1.62 6.62
C LYS A 55 9.01 -0.32 7.09
N ALA A 56 8.64 0.58 6.19
CA ALA A 56 7.97 1.83 6.55
C ALA A 56 6.58 1.62 7.17
N VAL A 57 5.81 0.64 6.67
CA VAL A 57 4.50 0.28 7.24
C VAL A 57 4.66 -0.32 8.64
N TRP A 58 5.71 -1.11 8.86
CA TRP A 58 5.99 -1.78 10.14
C TRP A 58 6.87 -0.98 11.11
N ALA A 59 7.35 0.21 10.73
CA ALA A 59 8.33 0.98 11.51
C ALA A 59 7.89 1.31 12.94
N LYS A 60 6.58 1.45 13.17
CA LYS A 60 5.97 1.76 14.48
C LYS A 60 5.29 0.52 15.11
N GLY A 61 5.63 -0.67 14.63
CA GLY A 61 5.04 -1.94 15.07
C GLY A 61 3.64 -2.20 14.50
N ILE A 62 2.98 -3.21 15.06
CA ILE A 62 1.74 -3.78 14.49
C ILE A 62 0.51 -2.88 14.63
N ARG A 63 0.46 -2.05 15.68
CA ARG A 63 -0.69 -1.22 16.06
C ARG A 63 -0.71 0.14 15.37
N ASN A 64 0.47 0.79 15.28
CA ASN A 64 0.59 2.22 14.97
C ASN A 64 1.05 2.46 13.54
N VAL A 65 0.31 1.93 12.57
CA VAL A 65 0.63 2.11 11.14
C VAL A 65 0.56 3.60 10.74
N PRO A 66 1.46 4.11 9.87
CA PRO A 66 1.35 5.46 9.32
C PRO A 66 -0.03 5.72 8.70
N TYR A 67 -0.62 6.89 8.98
CA TYR A 67 -1.96 7.24 8.49
C TYR A 67 -2.02 7.51 7.01
N ARG A 68 -0.96 8.11 6.45
CA ARG A 68 -0.78 8.35 5.02
C ARG A 68 0.61 7.90 4.62
N ILE A 69 0.72 7.27 3.46
CA ILE A 69 2.01 6.88 2.90
C ILE A 69 2.08 7.32 1.44
N ARG A 70 3.18 7.98 1.05
CA ARG A 70 3.47 8.28 -0.35
C ARG A 70 4.15 7.06 -0.96
N VAL A 71 3.60 6.57 -2.05
CA VAL A 71 4.13 5.43 -2.78
C VAL A 71 4.29 5.78 -4.25
N ARG A 72 5.38 5.30 -4.84
CA ARG A 72 5.58 5.29 -6.28
C ARG A 72 5.13 3.94 -6.81
N LEU A 73 4.16 3.95 -7.70
CA LEU A 73 3.68 2.78 -8.44
C LEU A 73 4.31 2.81 -9.82
N SER A 74 4.94 1.72 -10.22
CA SER A 74 5.49 1.55 -11.56
C SER A 74 4.90 0.27 -12.16
N ARG A 75 4.23 0.40 -13.29
CA ARG A 75 3.86 -0.75 -14.12
C ARG A 75 5.00 -0.96 -15.11
N LYS A 76 5.64 -2.13 -15.01
CA LYS A 76 6.63 -2.63 -15.97
C LYS A 76 6.04 -3.82 -16.70
#